data_AF-A0A970CG70-F1
#
_entry.id   AF-A0A970CG70-F1
#
_cell.length_a   1.000
_cell.length_b   1.000
_cell.length_c   1.000
_cell.angle_alpha   90.00
_cell.angle_beta   90.00
_cell.angle_gamma   90.00
#
_symmetry.space_group_name_H-M   'P 1'
#
loop_
_entity.id
_entity.type
_entity.pdbx_description
1 polymer ?
#
loop_
_entity_poly.entity_id
_entity_poly.type
_entity_poly.pdbx_seq_one_letter_code
_entity_poly.pdbx_strand_id
1 'polypeptide(L)'
;MKKVALTCLVFLMGILLTTSALSAADKAAIQKQVDEIVAAIDGGKTAADFKDAAKREPYYVFIMQENGSLLVHPSLEGQSLKEKAAVVYNAVVKATPAGTWVDYEWQGKMKHTYAKRTKSGLIVGSGYSD
;
A
#
# COMPACT_ATOMS: atom_id res chain seq x y z
N MET A 1 -10.94 47.94 -23.09
CA MET A 1 -10.25 47.09 -22.09
C MET A 1 -11.23 46.48 -21.05
N LYS A 2 -12.33 45.85 -21.47
CA LYS A 2 -13.33 45.26 -20.55
C LYS A 2 -13.75 43.82 -20.87
N LYS A 3 -13.23 43.22 -21.95
CA LYS A 3 -13.57 41.84 -22.38
C LYS A 3 -12.44 40.82 -22.17
N VAL A 4 -11.29 41.26 -21.65
CA VAL A 4 -10.13 40.37 -21.42
C VAL A 4 -10.05 39.92 -19.95
N ALA A 5 -10.69 40.65 -19.03
CA ALA A 5 -10.62 40.35 -17.60
C ALA A 5 -11.53 39.18 -17.14
N LEU A 6 -12.54 38.81 -17.92
CA LEU A 6 -13.53 37.80 -17.49
C LEU A 6 -13.15 36.37 -17.88
N THR A 7 -12.23 36.19 -18.84
CA THR A 7 -11.84 34.86 -19.32
C THR A 7 -10.79 34.18 -18.43
N CYS A 8 -10.07 34.94 -17.60
CA CYS A 8 -9.08 34.37 -16.67
C CYS A 8 -9.69 33.77 -15.39
N LEU A 9 -10.94 34.10 -15.05
CA LEU A 9 -11.56 33.63 -13.81
C LEU A 9 -12.14 32.20 -13.92
N VAL A 10 -12.42 31.73 -15.15
CA VAL A 10 -12.97 30.38 -15.36
C VAL A 10 -11.88 29.30 -15.43
N PHE A 11 -10.64 29.67 -15.77
CA PHE A 11 -9.52 28.72 -15.82
C PHE A 11 -8.85 28.47 -14.46
N LEU A 12 -8.97 29.39 -13.49
CA LEU A 12 -8.37 29.23 -12.16
C LEU A 12 -9.17 28.32 -11.21
N MET A 13 -10.43 27.99 -11.53
CA MET A 13 -11.29 27.17 -10.68
C MET A 13 -11.31 25.68 -11.07
N GLY A 14 -10.55 25.28 -12.09
CA GLY A 14 -10.51 23.91 -12.61
C GLY A 14 -9.35 23.04 -12.11
N ILE A 15 -8.43 23.56 -11.28
CA ILE A 15 -7.18 22.86 -10.92
C ILE A 15 -7.08 22.53 -9.41
N LEU A 16 -8.08 22.84 -8.60
CA LEU A 16 -8.03 22.62 -7.14
C LEU A 16 -8.60 21.27 -6.66
N LEU A 17 -8.68 20.25 -7.53
CA LEU A 17 -9.20 18.91 -7.19
C LEU A 17 -8.12 17.80 -7.19
N THR A 18 -6.85 18.13 -7.07
CA THR A 18 -5.77 17.13 -6.96
C THR A 18 -5.44 16.72 -5.53
N THR A 19 -6.17 17.21 -4.52
CA THR A 19 -6.19 16.54 -3.22
C THR A 19 -6.87 15.20 -3.42
N SER A 20 -6.06 14.15 -3.56
CA SER A 20 -6.47 12.74 -3.65
C SER A 20 -7.33 12.38 -2.45
N ALA A 21 -8.62 12.68 -2.53
CA ALA A 21 -9.62 12.16 -1.62
C ALA A 21 -9.71 10.66 -1.88
N LEU A 22 -8.89 9.89 -1.18
CA LEU A 22 -8.92 8.43 -1.25
C LEU A 22 -10.32 7.96 -0.92
N SER A 23 -10.91 7.28 -1.90
CA SER A 23 -12.29 6.84 -1.86
C SER A 23 -12.41 5.53 -1.10
N ALA A 24 -13.61 5.18 -0.65
CA ALA A 24 -13.90 3.84 -0.15
C ALA A 24 -13.54 2.74 -1.20
N ALA A 25 -13.58 3.09 -2.49
CA ALA A 25 -13.20 2.18 -3.57
C ALA A 25 -11.69 1.86 -3.57
N ASP A 26 -10.84 2.82 -3.18
CA ASP A 26 -9.39 2.60 -3.07
C ASP A 26 -9.05 1.62 -1.95
N LYS A 27 -9.68 1.78 -0.78
CA LYS A 27 -9.53 0.82 0.32
C LYS A 27 -10.03 -0.58 -0.07
N ALA A 28 -11.17 -0.67 -0.77
CA ALA A 28 -11.69 -1.94 -1.24
C ALA A 28 -10.77 -2.61 -2.28
N ALA A 29 -10.17 -1.84 -3.20
CA ALA A 29 -9.22 -2.35 -4.18
C ALA A 29 -7.93 -2.88 -3.50
N ILE A 30 -7.41 -2.15 -2.51
CA ILE A 30 -6.26 -2.57 -1.71
C ILE A 30 -6.55 -3.87 -0.97
N GLN A 31 -7.70 -3.96 -0.29
CA GLN A 31 -8.11 -5.18 0.41
C GLN A 31 -8.24 -6.36 -0.54
N LYS A 32 -8.96 -6.18 -1.64
CA LYS A 32 -9.18 -7.22 -2.66
C LYS A 32 -7.86 -7.79 -3.17
N GLN A 33 -6.88 -6.94 -3.50
CA GLN A 33 -5.60 -7.46 -4.01
C GLN A 33 -4.81 -8.22 -2.94
N VAL A 34 -4.81 -7.76 -1.67
CA VAL A 34 -4.14 -8.46 -0.59
C VAL A 34 -4.81 -9.80 -0.34
N ASP A 35 -6.15 -9.82 -0.30
CA ASP A 35 -6.94 -11.04 -0.09
C ASP A 35 -6.73 -12.07 -1.19
N GLU A 36 -6.70 -11.64 -2.46
CA GLU A 36 -6.44 -12.53 -3.60
C GLU A 36 -5.03 -13.14 -3.54
N ILE A 37 -4.01 -12.35 -3.18
CA ILE A 37 -2.64 -12.85 -3.05
C ILE A 37 -2.53 -13.82 -1.87
N VAL A 38 -3.12 -13.50 -0.72
CA VAL A 38 -3.15 -14.41 0.44
C VAL A 38 -3.85 -15.71 0.08
N ALA A 39 -5.02 -15.66 -0.55
CA ALA A 39 -5.74 -16.87 -0.97
C ALA A 39 -4.93 -17.72 -1.94
N ALA A 40 -4.21 -17.10 -2.86
CA ALA A 40 -3.36 -17.80 -3.82
C ALA A 40 -2.12 -18.43 -3.15
N ILE A 41 -1.50 -17.76 -2.18
CA ILE A 41 -0.39 -18.34 -1.38
C ILE A 41 -0.90 -19.52 -0.54
N ASP A 42 -2.05 -19.35 0.12
CA ASP A 42 -2.70 -20.42 0.88
C ASP A 42 -3.15 -21.59 -0.01
N GLY A 43 -3.31 -21.34 -1.32
CA GLY A 43 -3.61 -22.32 -2.36
C GLY A 43 -2.37 -22.96 -3.01
N GLY A 44 -1.15 -22.64 -2.55
CA GLY A 44 0.09 -23.29 -2.98
C GLY A 44 1.01 -22.42 -3.85
N LYS A 45 0.67 -21.16 -4.12
CA LYS A 45 1.63 -20.21 -4.72
C LYS A 45 2.70 -19.78 -3.72
N THR A 46 3.84 -19.38 -4.24
CA THR A 46 4.96 -18.84 -3.46
C THR A 46 4.96 -17.31 -3.51
N ALA A 47 5.67 -16.67 -2.58
CA ALA A 47 5.85 -15.21 -2.63
C ALA A 47 6.52 -14.74 -3.95
N ALA A 48 7.41 -15.57 -4.52
CA ALA A 48 8.12 -15.24 -5.76
C ALA A 48 7.18 -15.10 -6.97
N ASP A 49 6.03 -15.79 -6.96
CA ASP A 49 5.00 -15.68 -8.01
C ASP A 49 4.35 -14.29 -8.06
N PHE A 50 4.60 -13.43 -7.06
CA PHE A 50 4.03 -12.10 -6.93
C PHE A 50 5.06 -10.99 -7.01
N LYS A 51 6.28 -11.24 -7.54
CA LYS A 51 7.29 -10.17 -7.71
C LYS A 51 6.79 -8.96 -8.48
N ASP A 52 5.98 -9.16 -9.51
CA ASP A 52 5.41 -8.05 -10.28
C ASP A 52 4.33 -7.26 -9.52
N ALA A 53 3.78 -7.82 -8.43
CA ALA A 53 2.86 -7.09 -7.56
C ALA A 53 3.55 -5.92 -6.83
N ALA A 54 4.89 -5.98 -6.66
CA ALA A 54 5.68 -4.88 -6.14
C ALA A 54 5.74 -3.66 -7.08
N LYS A 55 5.32 -3.81 -8.34
CA LYS A 55 5.32 -2.72 -9.35
C LYS A 55 3.92 -2.24 -9.71
N ARG A 56 2.89 -2.73 -9.01
CA ARG A 56 1.50 -2.33 -9.27
C ARG A 56 1.30 -0.87 -8.90
N GLU A 57 0.69 -0.15 -9.81
CA GLU A 57 0.22 1.21 -9.60
C GLU A 57 -1.32 1.19 -9.49
N PRO A 58 -1.92 2.05 -8.65
CA PRO A 58 -1.27 3.03 -7.76
C PRO A 58 -0.79 2.42 -6.42
N TYR A 59 -1.11 1.15 -6.15
CA TYR A 59 -0.88 0.52 -4.85
C TYR A 59 -0.03 -0.75 -4.98
N TYR A 60 1.27 -0.62 -4.75
CA TYR A 60 2.17 -1.77 -4.76
C TYR A 60 1.85 -2.76 -3.63
N VAL A 61 2.31 -3.99 -3.77
CA VAL A 61 2.22 -5.03 -2.74
C VAL A 61 3.62 -5.36 -2.23
N PHE A 62 3.73 -5.58 -0.92
CA PHE A 62 4.89 -6.22 -0.31
C PHE A 62 4.51 -7.56 0.33
N ILE A 63 5.47 -8.47 0.40
CA ILE A 63 5.36 -9.74 1.10
C ILE A 63 6.59 -9.91 1.97
N MET A 64 6.39 -10.20 3.25
CA MET A 64 7.48 -10.43 4.20
C MET A 64 7.26 -11.68 5.04
N GLN A 65 8.36 -12.23 5.53
CA GLN A 65 8.36 -13.19 6.62
C GLN A 65 8.06 -12.49 7.95
N GLU A 66 7.61 -13.25 8.95
CA GLU A 66 7.28 -12.71 10.27
C GLU A 66 8.46 -12.00 10.96
N ASN A 67 9.70 -12.42 10.68
CA ASN A 67 10.90 -11.77 11.20
C ASN A 67 11.22 -10.40 10.53
N GLY A 68 10.43 -9.98 9.54
CA GLY A 68 10.60 -8.73 8.80
C GLY A 68 11.42 -8.84 7.52
N SER A 69 11.90 -10.03 7.14
CA SER A 69 12.60 -10.24 5.87
C SER A 69 11.64 -10.07 4.69
N LEU A 70 11.91 -9.11 3.82
CA LEU A 70 11.08 -8.79 2.65
C LEU A 70 11.40 -9.74 1.49
N LEU A 71 10.39 -10.52 1.08
CA LEU A 71 10.45 -11.42 -0.06
C LEU A 71 10.03 -10.75 -1.36
N VAL A 72 9.11 -9.78 -1.26
CA VAL A 72 8.62 -8.96 -2.36
C VAL A 72 8.51 -7.53 -1.86
N HIS A 73 9.21 -6.59 -2.50
CA HIS A 73 9.12 -5.16 -2.23
C HIS A 73 9.70 -4.37 -3.41
N PRO A 74 9.20 -3.16 -3.74
CA PRO A 74 9.71 -2.38 -4.87
C PRO A 74 11.23 -2.14 -4.84
N SER A 75 11.80 -1.92 -3.65
CA SER A 75 13.20 -1.50 -3.47
C SER A 75 13.97 -2.17 -2.33
N LEU A 76 13.31 -3.04 -1.54
CA LEU A 76 13.87 -3.59 -0.30
C LEU A 76 13.80 -5.12 -0.28
N GLU A 77 13.64 -5.77 -1.43
CA GLU A 77 13.68 -7.24 -1.53
C GLU A 77 15.00 -7.77 -0.96
N GLY A 78 14.92 -8.82 -0.13
CA GLY A 78 16.05 -9.42 0.59
C GLY A 78 16.52 -8.65 1.83
N GLN A 79 15.90 -7.50 2.16
CA GLN A 79 16.28 -6.69 3.33
C GLN A 79 15.31 -6.89 4.50
N SER A 80 15.78 -6.57 5.71
CA SER A 80 14.97 -6.59 6.93
C SER A 80 14.22 -5.27 7.10
N LEU A 81 12.89 -5.32 7.00
CA LEU A 81 12.03 -4.17 7.30
C LEU A 81 12.19 -3.72 8.76
N LYS A 82 12.43 -4.67 9.68
CA LYS A 82 12.67 -4.36 11.09
C LYS A 82 13.89 -3.45 11.29
N GLU A 83 14.95 -3.66 10.52
CA GLU A 83 16.17 -2.85 10.58
C GLU A 83 16.04 -1.52 9.82
N LYS A 84 15.36 -1.54 8.67
CA LYS A 84 15.21 -0.36 7.81
C LYS A 84 14.13 0.61 8.31
N ALA A 85 13.14 0.09 9.01
CA ALA A 85 11.86 0.74 9.22
C ALA A 85 11.11 0.13 10.42
N ALA A 86 11.72 0.18 11.62
CA ALA A 86 11.16 -0.46 12.81
C ALA A 86 9.70 -0.05 13.10
N VAL A 87 9.34 1.23 12.88
CA VAL A 87 7.97 1.73 13.06
C VAL A 87 6.99 1.03 12.12
N VAL A 88 7.36 0.87 10.85
CA VAL A 88 6.55 0.18 9.84
C VAL A 88 6.41 -1.29 10.20
N TYR A 89 7.53 -1.96 10.49
CA TYR A 89 7.54 -3.36 10.90
C TYR A 89 6.64 -3.61 12.11
N ASN A 90 6.77 -2.80 13.17
CA ASN A 90 5.97 -2.93 14.39
C ASN A 90 4.47 -2.71 14.15
N ALA A 91 4.10 -1.94 13.12
CA ALA A 91 2.72 -1.79 12.69
C ALA A 91 2.24 -3.04 11.93
N VAL A 92 2.94 -3.44 10.86
CA VAL A 92 2.46 -4.49 9.94
C VAL A 92 2.61 -5.91 10.47
N VAL A 93 3.53 -6.17 11.41
CA VAL A 93 3.71 -7.52 12.00
C VAL A 93 2.48 -8.00 12.78
N LYS A 94 1.65 -7.06 13.23
CA LYS A 94 0.38 -7.31 13.95
C LYS A 94 -0.75 -7.82 13.04
N ALA A 95 -0.50 -7.94 11.73
CA ALA A 95 -1.47 -8.45 10.77
C ALA A 95 -2.03 -9.82 11.21
N THR A 96 -3.35 -9.93 11.16
CA THR A 96 -4.09 -11.15 11.49
C THR A 96 -4.50 -11.92 10.21
N PRO A 97 -4.97 -13.17 10.34
CA PRO A 97 -5.59 -13.89 9.22
C PRO A 97 -6.88 -13.23 8.70
N ALA A 98 -7.55 -12.38 9.48
CA ALA A 98 -8.69 -11.57 9.02
C ALA A 98 -8.24 -10.28 8.30
N GLY A 99 -6.95 -9.96 8.39
CA GLY A 99 -6.35 -8.72 7.92
C GLY A 99 -6.61 -7.54 8.85
N THR A 100 -5.80 -6.50 8.71
CA THR A 100 -5.80 -5.35 9.61
C THR A 100 -5.33 -4.12 8.86
N TRP A 101 -6.06 -3.02 9.02
CA TRP A 101 -5.59 -1.70 8.62
C TRP A 101 -4.69 -1.13 9.72
N VAL A 102 -3.50 -0.69 9.34
CA VAL A 102 -2.53 -0.06 10.23
C VAL A 102 -2.04 1.24 9.64
N ASP A 103 -1.88 2.22 10.53
CA ASP A 103 -1.42 3.54 10.19
C ASP A 103 -0.04 3.78 10.81
N TYR A 104 0.84 4.43 10.07
CA TYR A 104 2.17 4.79 10.53
C TYR A 104 2.73 5.95 9.73
N GLU A 105 3.62 6.72 10.33
CA GLU A 105 4.35 7.75 9.61
C GLU A 105 5.54 7.14 8.86
N TRP A 106 5.69 7.50 7.58
CA TRP A 106 6.81 7.13 6.74
C TRP A 106 7.30 8.35 5.97
N GLN A 107 8.56 8.73 6.19
CA GLN A 107 9.18 9.89 5.52
C GLN A 107 8.35 11.19 5.64
N GLY A 108 7.74 11.43 6.82
CA GLY A 108 6.94 12.62 7.08
C GLY A 108 5.51 12.60 6.51
N LYS A 109 5.07 11.47 5.94
CA LYS A 109 3.69 11.27 5.45
C LYS A 109 3.01 10.16 6.24
N MET A 110 1.72 10.34 6.51
CA MET A 110 0.91 9.23 7.03
C MET A 110 0.74 8.18 5.93
N LYS A 111 0.95 6.93 6.28
CA LYS A 111 0.71 5.75 5.45
C LYS A 111 -0.41 4.94 6.05
N HIS A 112 -1.29 4.44 5.20
CA HIS A 112 -2.40 3.57 5.55
C HIS A 112 -2.21 2.24 4.83
N THR A 113 -1.97 1.16 5.58
CA THR A 113 -1.66 -0.16 5.01
C THR A 113 -2.68 -1.19 5.48
N TYR A 114 -3.26 -1.92 4.54
CA TYR A 114 -3.94 -3.17 4.86
C TYR A 114 -2.91 -4.30 4.78
N ALA A 115 -2.78 -5.06 5.86
CA ALA A 115 -1.89 -6.20 5.93
C ALA A 115 -2.64 -7.43 6.44
N LYS A 116 -2.33 -8.60 5.88
CA LYS A 116 -2.98 -9.87 6.21
C LYS A 116 -1.97 -11.00 6.27
N ARG A 117 -2.19 -11.91 7.22
CA ARG A 117 -1.32 -13.07 7.46
C ARG A 117 -1.86 -14.30 6.73
N THR A 118 -0.99 -14.96 5.96
CA THR A 118 -1.25 -16.26 5.32
C THR A 118 -1.22 -17.38 6.35
N LYS A 119 -1.74 -18.57 5.99
CA LYS A 119 -1.63 -19.78 6.83
C LYS A 119 -0.17 -20.20 7.08
N SER A 120 0.71 -19.91 6.13
CA SER A 120 2.15 -20.19 6.22
C SER A 120 2.92 -19.18 7.09
N GLY A 121 2.27 -18.14 7.61
CA GLY A 121 2.89 -17.12 8.46
C GLY A 121 3.49 -15.94 7.70
N LEU A 122 3.48 -15.93 6.36
CA LEU A 122 3.84 -14.74 5.59
C LEU A 122 2.83 -13.61 5.80
N ILE A 123 3.32 -12.38 5.76
CA ILE A 123 2.51 -11.16 5.83
C ILE A 123 2.53 -10.49 4.47
N VAL A 124 1.34 -10.30 3.91
CA VAL A 124 1.10 -9.59 2.65
C VAL A 124 0.48 -8.25 2.97
N GLY A 125 0.97 -7.17 2.37
CA GLY A 125 0.41 -5.85 2.60
C GLY A 125 0.47 -4.93 1.39
N SER A 126 -0.44 -3.95 1.38
CA SER A 126 -0.50 -2.88 0.40
C SER A 126 -1.18 -1.66 1.03
N GLY A 127 -0.84 -0.46 0.55
CA GLY A 127 -1.30 0.76 1.17
C GLY A 127 -1.09 1.99 0.32
N TYR A 128 -1.49 3.13 0.87
CA TYR A 128 -1.35 4.44 0.27
C TYR A 128 -0.75 5.46 1.25
N SER A 129 -0.34 6.61 0.74
CA SER A 129 0.05 7.79 1.53
C SER A 129 -0.98 8.88 1.39
N ASP A 130 -1.07 9.71 2.42
CA ASP A 130 -1.63 11.06 2.32
C ASP A 130 -0.76 12.02 1.46
#